data_AF-A0A4X2K080-F1
#
_entry.id   AF-A0A4X2K080-F1
#
_cell.length_a   1.000
_cell.length_b   1.000
_cell.length_c   1.000
_cell.angle_alpha   90.00
_cell.angle_beta   90.00
_cell.angle_gamma   90.00
#
_symmetry.space_group_name_H-M   'P 1'
#
loop_
_entity.id
_entity.type
_entity.pdbx_description
1 polymer ?
#
loop_
_entity_poly.entity_id
_entity_poly.type
_entity_poly.pdbx_seq_one_letter_code
_entity_poly.pdbx_strand_id
1 'polypeptide(L)'
;MKVRTTGGDGEALCVAEEEPVGEEEEMPAFPCTQNGPAGPSCSRCQKNLSLHTSVRILYLFLALLLVAVAVLASLVFKKVDSLSEDITITQSNYEKKIVSVQENLQELDQKALGNCSFCHDTGQLGQEIHKLQQELEEIQKMLLVQEIQLDQTSQTHQQLFSASNQITAVVDSCSFSIHQVNQTLGQFLAQVRGWQAAMAGLDFSLKGLTQDCYDVRAAVQQINFTVGQTSDWVHMIQRKMEEETLTLQKMVSEWQNYTRLFGGLRATSSKTGELAKSIQTSLSTASQRINQNSEGIHDLVLQVMGLQLQLDNVSSFLDDHEENMHDLQYHTRYAQNRTMERFETLEGRMASHEIEINTIFTNINATDNHVHSMLKYLDDVRLSCTLGFHTHAEELYYLNKSVSVMLSTTDLLRERFSLLRARLDFDIQNLSMVMEEMKAVDVQHGAILQNVTILRGIPGPPGPRGLKGDVGAKGPYGSRGPKGDNGTMGPPGPQGPQGQPGKTGPAGERGPSGLKGFPGLKGSKGSFGSAGLKGQPGPKGDMGPQGPEGPPGSPGPPGPQGKPGIAGKTGSPGQVGPMGPKGEPGIQGPPGLPGPPGLPGNQSPY
;
A
#
# COMPACT_ATOMS: atom_id res chain seq x y z
N MET A 1 -26.17 -2.91 48.76
CA MET A 1 -26.61 -3.81 49.85
C MET A 1 -25.59 -4.94 49.94
N LYS A 2 -24.82 -5.06 51.05
CA LYS A 2 -23.66 -5.99 51.29
C LYS A 2 -22.51 -5.89 50.25
N VAL A 3 -21.29 -5.43 50.51
CA VAL A 3 -20.42 -5.21 51.70
C VAL A 3 -19.66 -6.43 52.23
N ARG A 4 -18.35 -6.41 51.93
CA ARG A 4 -17.13 -6.76 52.71
C ARG A 4 -15.95 -6.08 51.94
N THR A 5 -14.92 -5.40 52.46
CA THR A 5 -14.37 -5.13 53.82
C THR A 5 -13.86 -6.37 54.57
N THR A 6 -12.72 -6.36 55.27
CA THR A 6 -11.77 -5.32 55.77
C THR A 6 -10.31 -5.74 55.46
N GLY A 7 -9.21 -4.99 55.62
CA GLY A 7 -8.80 -3.71 56.26
C GLY A 7 -7.27 -3.82 56.52
N GLY A 8 -6.46 -2.85 56.97
CA GLY A 8 -6.57 -1.41 57.28
C GLY A 8 -5.12 -0.85 57.34
N ASP A 9 -4.88 0.39 56.94
CA ASP A 9 -4.71 1.58 57.80
C ASP A 9 -3.29 1.75 58.41
N GLY A 10 -2.70 2.94 58.25
CA GLY A 10 -1.38 3.27 58.82
C GLY A 10 -0.68 4.48 58.19
N GLU A 11 -1.26 5.68 58.24
CA GLU A 11 -0.52 6.92 57.97
C GLU A 11 0.47 7.25 59.10
N ALA A 12 1.70 7.64 58.75
CA ALA A 12 2.57 8.42 59.63
C ALA A 12 3.53 9.29 58.79
N LEU A 13 3.44 10.61 59.00
CA LEU A 13 4.24 11.64 58.33
C LEU A 13 5.45 12.02 59.24
N CYS A 14 6.65 12.21 58.67
CA CYS A 14 7.57 13.35 58.94
C CYS A 14 9.08 13.13 58.59
N VAL A 15 9.56 13.93 57.63
CA VAL A 15 10.81 14.75 57.60
C VAL A 15 12.22 14.14 57.79
N ALA A 16 13.01 14.16 56.69
CA ALA A 16 14.40 14.68 56.51
C ALA A 16 14.73 14.58 54.98
N GLU A 17 15.19 15.58 54.21
CA GLU A 17 16.52 16.26 54.20
C GLU A 17 17.70 15.25 54.12
N GLU A 18 18.63 15.23 53.15
CA GLU A 18 19.04 16.14 52.05
C GLU A 18 19.67 15.37 50.85
N GLU A 19 19.54 15.93 49.62
CA GLU A 19 20.49 15.96 48.46
C GLU A 19 21.15 14.68 47.84
N PRO A 20 21.67 14.75 46.58
CA PRO A 20 21.53 13.63 45.64
C PRO A 20 22.79 12.79 45.34
N VAL A 21 22.56 11.54 44.92
CA VAL A 21 23.51 10.74 44.14
C VAL A 21 22.80 10.26 42.87
N GLY A 22 23.37 10.52 41.70
CA GLY A 22 22.86 10.02 40.43
C GLY A 22 23.40 8.63 40.13
N GLU A 23 22.52 7.71 39.73
CA GLU A 23 22.89 6.42 39.16
C GLU A 23 22.21 6.24 37.79
N GLU A 24 22.92 5.60 36.87
CA GLU A 24 22.61 5.59 35.43
C GLU A 24 21.54 4.52 35.09
N GLU A 25 20.55 4.85 34.25
CA GLU A 25 19.58 3.87 33.76
C GLU A 25 20.22 2.87 32.79
N GLU A 26 20.42 1.62 33.23
CA GLU A 26 20.69 0.49 32.35
C GLU A 26 19.49 0.18 31.43
N MET A 27 19.69 0.27 30.11
CA MET A 27 18.76 -0.30 29.12
C MET A 27 19.13 -1.76 28.78
N PRO A 28 18.14 -2.65 28.54
CA PRO A 28 18.36 -4.10 28.58
C PRO A 28 19.08 -4.67 27.34
N ALA A 29 19.96 -5.63 27.58
CA ALA A 29 20.69 -6.35 26.54
C ALA A 29 19.88 -7.54 25.95
N PHE A 30 19.74 -7.59 24.62
CA PHE A 30 19.23 -8.76 23.91
C PHE A 30 20.34 -9.80 23.66
N PRO A 31 20.11 -11.10 23.91
CA PRO A 31 21.13 -12.13 23.72
C PRO A 31 21.21 -12.62 22.26
N CYS A 32 22.31 -12.32 21.57
CA CYS A 32 22.66 -12.96 20.30
C CYS A 32 23.64 -14.12 20.52
N THR A 33 23.16 -15.35 20.39
CA THR A 33 23.99 -16.57 20.43
C THR A 33 24.94 -16.63 19.23
N GLN A 34 26.24 -16.81 19.49
CA GLN A 34 27.25 -17.07 18.46
C GLN A 34 27.09 -18.49 17.87
N ASN A 35 27.15 -18.63 16.54
CA ASN A 35 27.85 -19.68 15.78
C ASN A 35 27.43 -19.68 14.29
N GLY A 36 28.32 -19.22 13.39
CA GLY A 36 28.11 -19.25 11.93
C GLY A 36 29.09 -18.34 11.17
N PRO A 37 29.63 -18.74 10.00
CA PRO A 37 30.75 -18.04 9.35
C PRO A 37 30.37 -16.78 8.56
N ALA A 38 31.38 -15.94 8.29
CA ALA A 38 31.22 -14.58 7.77
C ALA A 38 30.64 -14.48 6.34
N GLY A 39 29.71 -13.54 6.17
CA GLY A 39 29.13 -13.05 4.91
C GLY A 39 28.83 -11.54 5.01
N PRO A 40 28.64 -10.82 3.90
CA PRO A 40 29.12 -9.44 3.80
C PRO A 40 28.30 -8.35 4.50
N SER A 41 29.04 -7.52 5.26
CA SER A 41 28.82 -6.08 5.54
C SER A 41 27.41 -5.49 5.37
N CYS A 42 26.66 -5.46 6.47
CA CYS A 42 25.51 -4.55 6.61
C CYS A 42 25.97 -3.08 6.63
N SER A 43 25.75 -2.36 5.52
CA SER A 43 26.13 -0.95 5.34
C SER A 43 25.46 0.01 6.34
N ARG A 44 24.39 -0.42 7.02
CA ARG A 44 23.69 0.34 8.06
C ARG A 44 24.40 0.29 9.41
N CYS A 45 24.99 -0.85 9.78
CA CYS A 45 25.78 -0.97 11.02
C CYS A 45 27.13 -0.25 10.93
N GLN A 46 27.79 -0.28 9.77
CA GLN A 46 29.07 0.42 9.58
C GLN A 46 28.92 1.94 9.70
N LYS A 47 27.79 2.52 9.22
CA LYS A 47 27.49 3.95 9.38
C LYS A 47 27.31 4.37 10.84
N ASN A 48 26.65 3.54 11.66
CA ASN A 48 26.43 3.88 13.07
C ASN A 48 27.75 3.88 13.86
N LEU A 49 28.63 2.91 13.60
CA LEU A 49 29.97 2.88 14.20
C LEU A 49 30.82 4.09 13.77
N SER A 50 30.77 4.49 12.49
CA SER A 50 31.51 5.67 12.00
C SER A 50 30.99 7.00 12.54
N LEU A 51 29.68 7.11 12.82
CA LEU A 51 29.10 8.28 13.46
C LEU A 51 29.62 8.40 14.90
N HIS A 52 29.61 7.29 15.64
CA HIS A 52 30.01 7.25 17.05
C HIS A 52 31.51 7.50 17.27
N THR A 53 32.38 7.12 16.32
CA THR A 53 33.79 7.49 16.35
C THR A 53 34.00 8.97 15.98
N SER A 54 33.27 9.48 14.98
CA SER A 54 33.35 10.90 14.57
C SER A 54 32.94 11.84 15.70
N VAL A 55 31.88 11.52 16.45
CA VAL A 55 31.42 12.29 17.61
C VAL A 55 32.47 12.28 18.74
N ARG A 56 33.09 11.13 19.05
CA ARG A 56 34.17 11.04 20.06
C ARG A 56 35.41 11.85 19.65
N ILE A 57 35.76 11.87 18.37
CA ILE A 57 36.87 12.70 17.85
C ILE A 57 36.52 14.19 17.97
N LEU A 58 35.28 14.59 17.70
CA LEU A 58 34.82 15.98 17.86
C LEU A 58 34.94 16.46 19.32
N TYR A 59 34.53 15.63 20.30
CA TYR A 59 34.68 15.96 21.72
C TYR A 59 36.14 16.09 22.16
N LEU A 60 37.04 15.22 21.67
CA LEU A 60 38.48 15.36 21.92
C LEU A 60 39.05 16.65 21.33
N PHE A 61 38.60 17.05 20.13
CA PHE A 61 39.01 18.30 19.50
C PHE A 61 38.50 19.54 20.24
N LEU A 62 37.27 19.48 20.76
CA LEU A 62 36.68 20.54 21.60
C LEU A 62 37.43 20.69 22.93
N ALA A 63 37.78 19.57 23.58
CA ALA A 63 38.58 19.58 24.80
C ALA A 63 39.97 20.18 24.59
N LEU A 64 40.65 19.84 23.48
CA LEU A 64 41.94 20.45 23.11
C LEU A 64 41.82 21.95 22.84
N LEU A 65 40.74 22.40 22.20
CA LEU A 65 40.46 23.82 22.00
C LEU A 65 40.26 24.58 23.32
N LEU A 66 39.50 24.02 24.26
CA LEU A 66 39.30 24.62 25.58
C LEU A 66 40.62 24.75 26.36
N VAL A 67 41.47 23.72 26.32
CA VAL A 67 42.81 23.77 26.93
C VAL A 67 43.68 24.84 26.25
N ALA A 68 43.67 24.93 24.92
CA ALA A 68 44.43 25.94 24.19
C ALA A 68 43.99 27.38 24.53
N VAL A 69 42.67 27.62 24.63
CA VAL A 69 42.11 28.93 25.04
C VAL A 69 42.50 29.27 26.48
N ALA A 70 42.44 28.31 27.41
CA ALA A 70 42.85 28.52 28.81
C ALA A 70 44.36 28.85 28.92
N VAL A 71 45.21 28.16 28.17
CA VAL A 71 46.67 28.45 28.12
C VAL A 71 46.92 29.84 27.56
N LEU A 72 46.27 30.22 26.46
CA LEU A 72 46.38 31.56 25.87
C LEU A 72 45.92 32.66 26.84
N ALA A 73 44.79 32.46 27.53
CA ALA A 73 44.33 33.39 28.56
C ALA A 73 45.37 33.55 29.68
N SER A 74 45.95 32.45 30.17
CA SER A 74 46.98 32.50 31.23
C SER A 74 48.25 33.25 30.81
N LEU A 75 48.63 33.16 29.53
CA LEU A 75 49.77 33.91 28.96
C LEU A 75 49.47 35.41 28.82
N VAL A 76 48.22 35.77 28.49
CA VAL A 76 47.78 37.16 28.43
C VAL A 76 47.76 37.78 29.83
N PHE A 77 47.15 37.13 30.83
CA PHE A 77 47.13 37.65 32.20
C PHE A 77 48.54 37.86 32.76
N LYS A 78 49.45 36.87 32.63
CA LYS A 78 50.87 37.05 33.02
C LYS A 78 51.55 38.26 32.37
N LYS A 79 51.16 38.61 31.14
CA LYS A 79 51.75 39.74 30.42
C LYS A 79 51.12 41.08 30.81
N VAL A 80 49.86 41.08 31.24
CA VAL A 80 49.19 42.24 31.85
C VAL A 80 49.76 42.53 33.23
N ASP A 81 49.94 41.51 34.07
CA ASP A 81 50.53 41.66 35.41
C ASP A 81 51.96 42.24 35.32
N SER A 82 52.78 41.73 34.41
CA SER A 82 54.12 42.27 34.10
C SER A 82 54.09 43.73 33.65
N LEU A 83 53.08 44.14 32.87
CA LEU A 83 52.94 45.55 32.45
C LEU A 83 52.52 46.44 33.62
N SER A 84 51.64 45.95 34.49
CA SER A 84 51.20 46.64 35.71
C SER A 84 52.39 46.89 36.65
N GLU A 85 53.25 45.89 36.83
CA GLU A 85 54.45 45.99 37.66
C GLU A 85 55.44 47.04 37.10
N ASP A 86 55.73 47.03 35.79
CA ASP A 86 56.54 48.06 35.12
C ASP A 86 55.94 49.48 35.26
N ILE A 87 54.61 49.63 35.21
CA ILE A 87 53.93 50.92 35.42
C ILE A 87 54.13 51.40 36.87
N THR A 88 53.99 50.53 37.87
CA THR A 88 54.23 50.92 39.27
C THR A 88 55.70 51.27 39.56
N ILE A 89 56.65 50.55 38.94
CA ILE A 89 58.09 50.83 39.06
C ILE A 89 58.45 52.19 38.42
N THR A 90 57.89 52.48 37.24
CA THR A 90 58.09 53.78 36.58
C THR A 90 57.47 54.92 37.39
N GLN A 91 56.25 54.76 37.92
CA GLN A 91 55.61 55.74 38.79
C GLN A 91 56.43 56.03 40.06
N SER A 92 56.98 55.00 40.72
CA SER A 92 57.90 55.17 41.87
C SER A 92 59.19 55.91 41.49
N ASN A 93 59.74 55.69 40.28
CA ASN A 93 60.90 56.41 39.79
C ASN A 93 60.60 57.89 39.45
N TYR A 94 59.39 58.20 38.99
CA TYR A 94 58.97 59.59 38.79
C TYR A 94 58.76 60.32 40.12
N GLU A 95 58.11 59.70 41.13
CA GLU A 95 58.01 60.28 42.47
C GLU A 95 59.39 60.53 43.10
N LYS A 96 60.31 59.57 43.03
CA LYS A 96 61.69 59.74 43.52
C LYS A 96 62.44 60.88 42.82
N LYS A 97 62.19 61.11 41.52
CA LYS A 97 62.74 62.26 40.79
C LYS A 97 62.09 63.58 41.19
N ILE A 98 60.79 63.60 41.49
CA ILE A 98 60.11 64.80 41.98
C ILE A 98 60.65 65.18 43.36
N VAL A 99 60.79 64.21 44.27
CA VAL A 99 61.37 64.42 45.60
C VAL A 99 62.82 64.90 45.49
N SER A 100 63.66 64.30 44.64
CA SER A 100 65.06 64.77 44.50
C SER A 100 65.17 66.13 43.82
N VAL A 101 64.30 66.49 42.87
CA VAL A 101 64.23 67.86 42.33
C VAL A 101 63.77 68.85 43.41
N GLN A 102 62.87 68.45 44.30
CA GLN A 102 62.41 69.27 45.42
C GLN A 102 63.50 69.46 46.50
N GLU A 103 64.29 68.44 46.82
CA GLU A 103 65.49 68.57 47.67
C GLU A 103 66.55 69.48 47.03
N ASN A 104 66.82 69.34 45.72
CA ASN A 104 67.76 70.20 44.99
C ASN A 104 67.30 71.68 44.98
N LEU A 105 65.99 71.94 44.83
CA LEU A 105 65.43 73.29 44.96
C LEU A 105 65.58 73.86 46.39
N GLN A 106 65.49 73.00 47.40
CA GLN A 106 65.65 73.40 48.80
C GLN A 106 67.12 73.67 49.20
N GLU A 107 68.09 72.98 48.59
CA GLU A 107 69.51 73.37 48.68
C GLU A 107 69.83 74.70 47.98
N LEU A 108 69.15 75.01 46.87
CA LEU A 108 69.29 76.28 46.16
C LEU A 108 68.81 77.47 47.00
N ASP A 109 67.68 77.33 47.72
CA ASP A 109 67.15 78.36 48.61
C ASP A 109 68.11 78.69 49.76
N GLN A 110 68.78 77.68 50.34
CA GLN A 110 69.78 77.88 51.40
C GLN A 110 71.14 78.44 50.92
N LYS A 111 71.44 78.43 49.62
CA LYS A 111 72.66 79.03 49.04
C LYS A 111 72.43 80.35 48.30
N ALA A 112 71.18 80.80 48.14
CA ALA A 112 70.84 82.02 47.39
C ALA A 112 70.88 83.33 48.22
N LEU A 113 71.27 83.29 49.51
CA LEU A 113 71.40 84.51 50.34
C LEU A 113 72.74 85.25 50.12
N GLY A 114 73.07 85.56 48.86
CA GLY A 114 74.29 86.28 48.51
C GLY A 114 74.38 86.65 47.03
N ASN A 115 74.10 87.92 46.71
CA ASN A 115 74.32 88.57 45.40
C ASN A 115 73.74 87.86 44.16
N CYS A 116 72.43 87.99 43.94
CA CYS A 116 71.86 87.77 42.61
C CYS A 116 71.93 89.07 41.79
N SER A 117 72.95 89.20 40.93
CA SER A 117 72.98 90.20 39.84
C SER A 117 72.31 89.66 38.56
N PHE A 118 71.39 88.70 38.69
CA PHE A 118 70.74 88.00 37.59
C PHE A 118 69.23 87.78 37.84
N CYS A 119 68.57 88.78 38.45
CA CYS A 119 67.12 88.79 38.69
C CYS A 119 66.29 89.04 37.41
N HIS A 120 66.60 88.35 36.31
CA HIS A 120 65.79 88.33 35.09
C HIS A 120 65.20 86.93 34.84
N ASP A 121 65.96 85.86 35.11
CA ASP A 121 65.50 84.48 34.89
C ASP A 121 64.41 84.02 35.88
N THR A 122 64.36 84.57 37.10
CA THR A 122 63.32 84.19 38.09
C THR A 122 61.92 84.64 37.67
N GLY A 123 61.80 85.77 36.94
CA GLY A 123 60.54 86.19 36.34
C GLY A 123 60.13 85.31 35.15
N GLN A 124 61.11 84.85 34.38
CA GLN A 124 60.89 83.97 33.23
C GLN A 124 60.47 82.56 33.67
N LEU A 125 61.14 82.00 34.69
CA LEU A 125 60.74 80.73 35.33
C LEU A 125 59.35 80.83 35.97
N GLY A 126 59.03 81.95 36.63
CA GLY A 126 57.70 82.20 37.17
C GLY A 126 56.60 82.24 36.10
N GLN A 127 56.88 82.81 34.93
CA GLN A 127 55.98 82.77 33.78
C GLN A 127 55.82 81.36 33.20
N GLU A 128 56.90 80.57 33.09
CA GLU A 128 56.80 79.18 32.62
C GLU A 128 56.03 78.29 33.60
N ILE A 129 56.20 78.47 34.92
CA ILE A 129 55.41 77.77 35.95
C ILE A 129 53.93 78.15 35.84
N HIS A 130 53.59 79.43 35.67
CA HIS A 130 52.20 79.86 35.50
C HIS A 130 51.58 79.30 34.21
N LYS A 131 52.37 79.24 33.12
CA LYS A 131 51.95 78.65 31.85
C LYS A 131 51.71 77.14 31.98
N LEU A 132 52.60 76.41 32.66
CA LEU A 132 52.45 74.99 32.96
C LEU A 132 51.24 74.71 33.85
N GLN A 133 50.94 75.57 34.84
CA GLN A 133 49.70 75.47 35.63
C GLN A 133 48.45 75.64 34.76
N GLN A 134 48.47 76.60 33.83
CA GLN A 134 47.35 76.84 32.92
C GLN A 134 47.16 75.70 31.90
N GLU A 135 48.25 75.14 31.37
CA GLU A 135 48.22 73.94 30.52
C GLU A 135 47.71 72.71 31.31
N LEU A 136 48.08 72.55 32.59
CA LEU A 136 47.61 71.48 33.46
C LEU A 136 46.10 71.60 33.77
N GLU A 137 45.60 72.81 34.01
CA GLU A 137 44.19 73.07 34.28
C GLU A 137 43.31 72.81 33.05
N GLU A 138 43.79 73.15 31.85
CA GLU A 138 43.13 72.78 30.58
C GLU A 138 43.15 71.27 30.32
N ILE A 139 44.25 70.58 30.65
CA ILE A 139 44.32 69.10 30.59
C ILE A 139 43.33 68.47 31.57
N GLN A 140 43.18 69.00 32.79
CA GLN A 140 42.18 68.52 33.75
C GLN A 140 40.75 68.71 33.24
N LYS A 141 40.42 69.85 32.63
CA LYS A 141 39.11 70.06 31.99
C LYS A 141 38.88 69.06 30.85
N MET A 142 39.89 68.82 30.02
CA MET A 142 39.82 67.85 28.92
C MET A 142 39.56 66.43 29.43
N LEU A 143 40.28 66.01 30.48
CA LEU A 143 40.09 64.71 31.14
C LEU A 143 38.69 64.56 31.73
N LEU A 144 38.17 65.59 32.41
CA LEU A 144 36.81 65.56 32.97
C LEU A 144 35.74 65.44 31.87
N VAL A 145 35.91 66.12 30.74
CA VAL A 145 35.03 65.98 29.57
C VAL A 145 35.13 64.58 28.97
N GLN A 146 36.34 64.01 28.85
CA GLN A 146 36.53 62.64 28.38
C GLN A 146 35.90 61.61 29.31
N GLU A 147 35.96 61.79 30.63
CA GLU A 147 35.36 60.88 31.62
C GLU A 147 33.83 60.88 31.52
N ILE A 148 33.19 62.06 31.42
CA ILE A 148 31.74 62.20 31.18
C ILE A 148 31.35 61.53 29.85
N GLN A 149 32.17 61.70 28.81
CA GLN A 149 31.92 61.12 27.49
C GLN A 149 32.11 59.59 27.48
N LEU A 150 33.05 59.06 28.27
CA LEU A 150 33.26 57.63 28.47
C LEU A 150 32.08 57.00 29.22
N ASP A 151 31.55 57.68 30.25
CA ASP A 151 30.40 57.19 31.03
C ASP A 151 29.10 57.20 30.21
N GLN A 152 28.85 58.24 29.40
CA GLN A 152 27.78 58.20 28.39
C GLN A 152 27.95 57.07 27.36
N THR A 153 29.19 56.78 26.95
CA THR A 153 29.47 55.68 26.01
C THR A 153 29.24 54.31 26.68
N SER A 154 29.58 54.16 27.96
CA SER A 154 29.28 52.99 28.78
C SER A 154 27.77 52.76 28.92
N GLN A 155 27.02 53.83 29.24
CA GLN A 155 25.58 53.76 29.44
C GLN A 155 24.82 53.44 28.13
N THR A 156 25.23 54.02 27.00
CA THR A 156 24.69 53.66 25.68
C THR A 156 25.07 52.23 25.26
N HIS A 157 26.26 51.74 25.62
CA HIS A 157 26.64 50.34 25.40
C HIS A 157 25.76 49.36 26.19
N GLN A 158 25.43 49.66 27.45
CA GLN A 158 24.49 48.85 28.25
C GLN A 158 23.08 48.84 27.64
N GLN A 159 22.60 49.99 27.15
CA GLN A 159 21.32 50.06 26.44
C GLN A 159 21.35 49.20 25.17
N LEU A 160 22.40 49.31 24.35
CA LEU A 160 22.58 48.50 23.14
C LEU A 160 22.63 46.99 23.46
N PHE A 161 23.30 46.59 24.54
CA PHE A 161 23.36 45.21 25.00
C PHE A 161 21.97 44.69 25.42
N SER A 162 21.20 45.48 26.17
CA SER A 162 19.83 45.10 26.56
C SER A 162 18.89 45.00 25.35
N ALA A 163 19.00 45.90 24.38
CA ALA A 163 18.25 45.85 23.12
C ALA A 163 18.64 44.62 22.28
N SER A 164 19.94 44.31 22.20
CA SER A 164 20.45 43.10 21.53
C SER A 164 19.85 41.82 22.13
N ASN A 165 19.84 41.70 23.46
CA ASN A 165 19.25 40.54 24.15
C ASN A 165 17.73 40.43 23.91
N GLN A 166 17.00 41.55 23.86
CA GLN A 166 15.58 41.56 23.49
C GLN A 166 15.36 41.10 22.04
N ILE A 167 16.21 41.54 21.09
CA ILE A 167 16.14 41.10 19.69
C ILE A 167 16.40 39.60 19.59
N THR A 168 17.42 39.07 20.28
CA THR A 168 17.72 37.63 20.31
C THR A 168 16.51 36.83 20.84
N ALA A 169 15.91 37.24 21.95
CA ALA A 169 14.72 36.58 22.50
C ALA A 169 13.51 36.60 21.54
N VAL A 170 13.31 37.68 20.79
CA VAL A 170 12.27 37.77 19.74
C VAL A 170 12.59 36.85 18.55
N VAL A 171 13.86 36.77 18.13
CA VAL A 171 14.31 35.86 17.07
C VAL A 171 14.11 34.40 17.46
N ASP A 172 14.46 34.03 18.70
CA ASP A 172 14.26 32.67 19.22
C ASP A 172 12.77 32.31 19.32
N SER A 173 11.93 33.23 19.80
CA SER A 173 10.47 33.05 19.82
C SER A 173 9.86 32.91 18.42
N CYS A 174 10.38 33.65 17.44
CA CYS A 174 9.98 33.54 16.04
C CYS A 174 10.42 32.20 15.43
N SER A 175 11.65 31.77 15.71
CA SER A 175 12.18 30.46 15.31
C SER A 175 11.33 29.31 15.84
N PHE A 176 10.97 29.34 17.13
CA PHE A 176 10.06 28.37 17.74
C PHE A 176 8.68 28.35 17.06
N SER A 177 8.12 29.53 16.79
CA SER A 177 6.83 29.66 16.09
C SER A 177 6.87 29.08 14.67
N ILE A 178 7.96 29.32 13.93
CA ILE A 178 8.19 28.75 12.60
C ILE A 178 8.30 27.22 12.67
N HIS A 179 9.01 26.68 13.66
CA HIS A 179 9.09 25.23 13.88
C HIS A 179 7.72 24.62 14.17
N GLN A 180 6.90 25.25 15.01
CA GLN A 180 5.55 24.79 15.33
C GLN A 180 4.60 24.85 14.11
N VAL A 181 4.69 25.89 13.28
CA VAL A 181 3.95 25.99 12.01
C VAL A 181 4.41 24.90 11.02
N ASN A 182 5.71 24.63 10.93
CA ASN A 182 6.23 23.59 10.04
C ASN A 182 5.79 22.17 10.50
N GLN A 183 5.73 21.94 11.82
CA GLN A 183 5.26 20.67 12.38
C GLN A 183 3.76 20.45 12.13
N THR A 184 2.92 21.46 12.32
CA THR A 184 1.47 21.37 12.03
C THR A 184 1.21 21.23 10.53
N LEU A 185 1.96 21.95 9.68
CA LEU A 185 1.89 21.76 8.22
C LEU A 185 2.28 20.32 7.80
N GLY A 186 3.28 19.72 8.46
CA GLY A 186 3.67 18.34 8.27
C GLY A 186 2.55 17.33 8.63
N GLN A 187 1.81 17.60 9.70
CA GLN A 187 0.63 16.81 10.09
C GLN A 187 -0.50 16.93 9.06
N PHE A 188 -0.82 18.14 8.61
CA PHE A 188 -1.80 18.36 7.53
C PHE A 188 -1.42 17.63 6.23
N LEU A 189 -0.15 17.68 5.83
CA LEU A 189 0.34 16.94 4.65
C LEU A 189 0.22 15.42 4.81
N ALA A 190 0.39 14.88 6.01
CA ALA A 190 0.14 13.47 6.29
C ALA A 190 -1.36 13.12 6.20
N GLN A 191 -2.22 13.96 6.75
CA GLN A 191 -3.68 13.81 6.74
C GLN A 191 -4.25 13.86 5.31
N VAL A 192 -3.79 14.82 4.49
CA VAL A 192 -4.14 14.92 3.06
C VAL A 192 -3.69 13.68 2.27
N ARG A 193 -2.49 13.13 2.54
CA ARG A 193 -2.05 11.86 1.95
C ARG A 193 -2.93 10.68 2.39
N GLY A 194 -3.39 10.67 3.64
CA GLY A 194 -4.35 9.69 4.15
C GLY A 194 -5.67 9.74 3.38
N TRP A 195 -6.25 10.93 3.19
CA TRP A 195 -7.46 11.11 2.38
C TRP A 195 -7.25 10.72 0.91
N GLN A 196 -6.09 11.03 0.33
CA GLN A 196 -5.76 10.63 -1.04
C GLN A 196 -5.66 9.11 -1.19
N ALA A 197 -5.10 8.41 -0.20
CA ALA A 197 -5.08 6.94 -0.17
C ALA A 197 -6.50 6.34 0.02
N ALA A 198 -7.32 6.94 0.89
CA ALA A 198 -8.72 6.53 1.07
C ALA A 198 -9.54 6.70 -0.21
N MET A 199 -9.38 7.81 -0.94
CA MET A 199 -10.02 8.02 -2.24
C MET A 199 -9.58 6.99 -3.29
N ALA A 200 -8.29 6.62 -3.33
CA ALA A 200 -7.81 5.58 -4.23
C ALA A 200 -8.38 4.19 -3.87
N GLY A 201 -8.54 3.89 -2.59
CA GLY A 201 -9.24 2.69 -2.12
C GLY A 201 -10.71 2.68 -2.53
N LEU A 202 -11.40 3.82 -2.40
CA LEU A 202 -12.79 3.97 -2.82
C LEU A 202 -12.96 3.76 -4.34
N ASP A 203 -12.11 4.37 -5.16
CA ASP A 203 -12.12 4.21 -6.63
C ASP A 203 -11.90 2.73 -7.04
N PHE A 204 -11.00 2.02 -6.36
CA PHE A 204 -10.81 0.59 -6.57
C PHE A 204 -12.07 -0.22 -6.19
N SER A 205 -12.67 0.04 -5.03
CA SER A 205 -13.92 -0.61 -4.59
C SER A 205 -15.09 -0.32 -5.54
N LEU A 206 -15.18 0.89 -6.08
CA LEU A 206 -16.25 1.31 -7.00
C LEU A 206 -16.09 0.64 -8.38
N LYS A 207 -14.85 0.42 -8.82
CA LYS A 207 -14.55 -0.43 -10.00
C LYS A 207 -14.91 -1.90 -9.75
N GLY A 208 -14.63 -2.44 -8.57
CA GLY A 208 -15.07 -3.77 -8.14
C GLY A 208 -16.59 -3.92 -8.24
N LEU A 209 -17.34 -3.03 -7.57
CA LEU A 209 -18.81 -3.02 -7.60
C LEU A 209 -19.37 -2.87 -9.03
N THR A 210 -18.69 -2.11 -9.90
CA THR A 210 -19.05 -1.98 -11.31
C THR A 210 -18.88 -3.31 -12.07
N GLN A 211 -17.82 -4.06 -11.78
CA GLN A 211 -17.61 -5.40 -12.34
C GLN A 211 -18.67 -6.39 -11.83
N ASP A 212 -18.94 -6.40 -10.51
CA ASP A 212 -19.99 -7.24 -9.91
C ASP A 212 -21.36 -6.97 -10.56
N CYS A 213 -21.67 -5.72 -10.87
CA CYS A 213 -22.89 -5.34 -11.59
C CYS A 213 -22.98 -5.91 -13.02
N TYR A 214 -21.85 -6.07 -13.72
CA TYR A 214 -21.81 -6.74 -15.03
C TYR A 214 -21.98 -8.25 -14.89
N ASP A 215 -21.35 -8.86 -13.89
CA ASP A 215 -21.41 -10.31 -13.67
C ASP A 215 -22.82 -10.75 -13.21
N VAL A 216 -23.46 -9.97 -12.33
CA VAL A 216 -24.87 -10.15 -11.96
C VAL A 216 -25.79 -9.98 -13.17
N ARG A 217 -25.52 -9.01 -14.05
CA ARG A 217 -26.31 -8.82 -15.29
C ARG A 217 -26.19 -10.02 -16.23
N ALA A 218 -24.99 -10.59 -16.37
CA ALA A 218 -24.77 -11.79 -17.17
C ALA A 218 -25.50 -13.00 -16.57
N ALA A 219 -25.43 -13.19 -15.25
CA ALA A 219 -26.16 -14.25 -14.55
C ALA A 219 -27.68 -14.12 -14.72
N VAL A 220 -28.24 -12.90 -14.62
CA VAL A 220 -29.67 -12.63 -14.86
C VAL A 220 -30.07 -12.95 -16.32
N GLN A 221 -29.23 -12.61 -17.30
CA GLN A 221 -29.48 -12.98 -18.70
C GLN A 221 -29.50 -14.50 -18.90
N GLN A 222 -28.59 -15.23 -18.26
CA GLN A 222 -28.54 -16.68 -18.32
C GLN A 222 -29.76 -17.34 -17.64
N ILE A 223 -30.18 -16.84 -16.47
CA ILE A 223 -31.42 -17.27 -15.81
C ILE A 223 -32.62 -17.03 -16.73
N ASN A 224 -32.73 -15.84 -17.33
CA ASN A 224 -33.85 -15.51 -18.22
C ASN A 224 -33.90 -16.43 -19.46
N PHE A 225 -32.74 -16.84 -19.99
CA PHE A 225 -32.64 -17.83 -21.05
C PHE A 225 -33.14 -19.22 -20.60
N THR A 226 -32.69 -19.70 -19.43
CA THR A 226 -33.15 -20.98 -18.86
C THR A 226 -34.65 -20.97 -18.55
N VAL A 227 -35.18 -19.86 -18.02
CA VAL A 227 -36.62 -19.68 -17.79
C VAL A 227 -37.40 -19.75 -19.11
N GLY A 228 -36.91 -19.10 -20.17
CA GLY A 228 -37.47 -19.22 -21.52
C GLY A 228 -37.53 -20.67 -22.01
N GLN A 229 -36.42 -21.40 -21.94
CA GLN A 229 -36.37 -22.82 -22.32
C GLN A 229 -37.33 -23.70 -21.51
N THR A 230 -37.45 -23.47 -20.20
CA THR A 230 -38.43 -24.21 -19.38
C THR A 230 -39.88 -23.86 -19.72
N SER A 231 -40.17 -22.60 -20.06
CA SER A 231 -41.50 -22.17 -20.52
C SER A 231 -41.89 -22.87 -21.82
N ASP A 232 -40.98 -22.95 -22.79
CA ASP A 232 -41.20 -23.66 -24.06
C ASP A 232 -41.47 -25.16 -23.83
N TRP A 233 -40.74 -25.78 -22.90
CA TRP A 233 -40.93 -27.19 -22.54
C TRP A 233 -42.28 -27.43 -21.86
N VAL A 234 -42.71 -26.54 -20.96
CA VAL A 234 -44.04 -26.59 -20.33
C VAL A 234 -45.15 -26.45 -21.38
N HIS A 235 -45.04 -25.51 -22.32
CA HIS A 235 -46.00 -25.39 -23.42
C HIS A 235 -46.03 -26.64 -24.31
N MET A 236 -44.87 -27.26 -24.57
CA MET A 236 -44.79 -28.51 -25.34
C MET A 236 -45.51 -29.67 -24.64
N ILE A 237 -45.33 -29.80 -23.32
CA ILE A 237 -46.03 -30.80 -22.50
C ILE A 237 -47.53 -30.53 -22.48
N GLN A 238 -47.94 -29.27 -22.28
CA GLN A 238 -49.35 -28.92 -22.19
C GLN A 238 -50.09 -29.21 -23.50
N ARG A 239 -49.50 -28.84 -24.65
CA ARG A 239 -50.02 -29.22 -25.98
C ARG A 239 -50.11 -30.74 -26.13
N LYS A 240 -49.08 -31.48 -25.68
CA LYS A 240 -49.07 -32.94 -25.78
C LYS A 240 -50.12 -33.59 -24.86
N MET A 241 -50.37 -33.02 -23.68
CA MET A 241 -51.44 -33.43 -22.77
C MET A 241 -52.82 -33.18 -23.38
N GLU A 242 -53.03 -32.04 -24.04
CA GLU A 242 -54.28 -31.74 -24.76
C GLU A 242 -54.52 -32.72 -25.92
N GLU A 243 -53.48 -33.07 -26.69
CA GLU A 243 -53.54 -34.10 -27.73
C GLU A 243 -53.96 -35.47 -27.16
N GLU A 244 -53.30 -35.96 -26.10
CA GLU A 244 -53.66 -37.25 -25.48
C GLU A 244 -55.01 -37.22 -24.75
N THR A 245 -55.45 -36.06 -24.26
CA THR A 245 -56.79 -35.91 -23.70
C THR A 245 -57.85 -36.05 -24.80
N LEU A 246 -57.58 -35.52 -26.00
CA LEU A 246 -58.46 -35.66 -27.16
C LEU A 246 -58.52 -37.12 -27.68
N THR A 247 -57.40 -37.86 -27.68
CA THR A 247 -57.40 -39.28 -28.07
C THR A 247 -58.20 -40.13 -27.08
N LEU A 248 -58.04 -39.89 -25.77
CA LEU A 248 -58.83 -40.53 -24.72
C LEU A 248 -60.32 -40.20 -24.83
N GLN A 249 -60.69 -38.92 -25.03
CA GLN A 249 -62.06 -38.47 -25.27
C GLN A 249 -62.70 -39.23 -26.45
N LYS A 250 -61.93 -39.41 -27.55
CA LYS A 250 -62.37 -40.17 -28.72
C LYS A 250 -62.58 -41.64 -28.39
N MET A 251 -61.62 -42.30 -27.75
CA MET A 251 -61.72 -43.71 -27.33
C MET A 251 -62.93 -43.97 -26.41
N VAL A 252 -63.21 -43.06 -25.48
CA VAL A 252 -64.40 -43.12 -24.61
C VAL A 252 -65.69 -43.03 -25.45
N SER A 253 -65.75 -42.15 -26.45
CA SER A 253 -66.93 -42.03 -27.32
C SER A 253 -67.14 -43.24 -28.23
N GLU A 254 -66.06 -43.83 -28.74
CA GLU A 254 -66.09 -45.10 -29.49
C GLU A 254 -66.55 -46.25 -28.60
N TRP A 255 -66.04 -46.37 -27.36
CA TRP A 255 -66.49 -47.36 -26.38
C TRP A 255 -67.98 -47.24 -26.03
N GLN A 256 -68.49 -46.01 -25.86
CA GLN A 256 -69.93 -45.78 -25.68
C GLN A 256 -70.74 -46.23 -26.89
N ASN A 257 -70.22 -46.06 -28.11
CA ASN A 257 -70.87 -46.53 -29.33
C ASN A 257 -70.89 -48.06 -29.41
N TYR A 258 -69.76 -48.72 -29.16
CA TYR A 258 -69.69 -50.19 -29.06
C TYR A 258 -70.65 -50.75 -28.00
N THR A 259 -70.72 -50.11 -26.82
CA THR A 259 -71.65 -50.50 -25.74
C THR A 259 -73.11 -50.45 -26.20
N ARG A 260 -73.51 -49.44 -27.00
CA ARG A 260 -74.85 -49.38 -27.61
C ARG A 260 -75.07 -50.49 -28.64
N LEU A 261 -74.08 -50.77 -29.49
CA LEU A 261 -74.14 -51.86 -30.47
C LEU A 261 -74.29 -53.24 -29.81
N PHE A 262 -73.52 -53.52 -28.74
CA PHE A 262 -73.69 -54.73 -27.93
C PHE A 262 -75.05 -54.81 -27.24
N GLY A 263 -75.61 -53.68 -26.79
CA GLY A 263 -76.99 -53.61 -26.30
C GLY A 263 -78.01 -54.01 -27.36
N GLY A 264 -77.84 -53.51 -28.59
CA GLY A 264 -78.66 -53.90 -29.75
C GLY A 264 -78.52 -55.39 -30.10
N LEU A 265 -77.30 -55.92 -30.10
CA LEU A 265 -77.01 -57.34 -30.36
C LEU A 265 -77.60 -58.26 -29.28
N ARG A 266 -77.60 -57.84 -28.01
CA ARG A 266 -78.27 -58.56 -26.92
C ARG A 266 -79.78 -58.60 -27.11
N ALA A 267 -80.39 -57.50 -27.58
CA ALA A 267 -81.81 -57.43 -27.86
C ALA A 267 -82.23 -58.25 -29.09
N THR A 268 -81.40 -58.35 -30.13
CA THR A 268 -81.67 -59.27 -31.25
C THR A 268 -81.44 -60.72 -30.85
N SER A 269 -80.39 -61.01 -30.08
CA SER A 269 -80.13 -62.34 -29.51
C SER A 269 -81.31 -62.86 -28.66
N SER A 270 -81.92 -62.01 -27.83
CA SER A 270 -83.10 -62.42 -27.04
C SER A 270 -84.30 -62.79 -27.93
N LYS A 271 -84.58 -62.00 -28.98
CA LYS A 271 -85.63 -62.30 -29.97
C LYS A 271 -85.34 -63.60 -30.75
N THR A 272 -84.08 -63.84 -31.12
CA THR A 272 -83.67 -65.12 -31.73
C THR A 272 -83.84 -66.29 -30.75
N GLY A 273 -83.58 -66.08 -29.46
CA GLY A 273 -83.82 -67.07 -28.41
C GLY A 273 -85.32 -67.41 -28.20
N GLU A 274 -86.20 -66.43 -28.34
CA GLU A 274 -87.66 -66.65 -28.36
C GLU A 274 -88.09 -67.44 -29.60
N LEU A 275 -87.55 -67.10 -30.78
CA LEU A 275 -87.78 -67.85 -32.01
C LEU A 275 -87.28 -69.31 -31.90
N ALA A 276 -86.08 -69.50 -31.33
CA ALA A 276 -85.50 -70.82 -31.10
C ALA A 276 -86.34 -71.67 -30.15
N LYS A 277 -86.95 -71.09 -29.10
CA LYS A 277 -87.91 -71.80 -28.23
C LYS A 277 -89.17 -72.23 -28.97
N SER A 278 -89.68 -71.41 -29.90
CA SER A 278 -90.80 -71.81 -30.78
C SER A 278 -90.43 -73.01 -31.66
N ILE A 279 -89.20 -73.03 -32.20
CA ILE A 279 -88.67 -74.17 -32.97
C ILE A 279 -88.45 -75.40 -32.07
N GLN A 280 -87.93 -75.23 -30.85
CA GLN A 280 -87.79 -76.31 -29.86
C GLN A 280 -89.14 -77.01 -29.61
N THR A 281 -90.23 -76.24 -29.48
CA THR A 281 -91.57 -76.82 -29.28
C THR A 281 -92.10 -77.56 -30.51
N SER A 282 -91.78 -77.11 -31.73
CA SER A 282 -92.14 -77.85 -32.96
C SER A 282 -91.28 -79.11 -33.17
N LEU A 283 -90.00 -79.07 -32.77
CA LEU A 283 -89.11 -80.22 -32.81
C LEU A 283 -89.49 -81.28 -31.76
N SER A 284 -90.01 -80.86 -30.61
CA SER A 284 -90.54 -81.77 -29.58
C SER A 284 -91.72 -82.60 -30.11
N THR A 285 -92.62 -81.97 -30.88
CA THR A 285 -93.73 -82.64 -31.59
C THR A 285 -93.30 -83.43 -32.84
N ALA A 286 -92.05 -83.28 -33.29
CA ALA A 286 -91.43 -84.17 -34.27
C ALA A 286 -90.76 -85.39 -33.59
N SER A 287 -90.04 -85.18 -32.49
CA SER A 287 -89.37 -86.24 -31.71
C SER A 287 -90.34 -87.32 -31.21
N GLN A 288 -91.56 -86.94 -30.80
CA GLN A 288 -92.58 -87.91 -30.39
C GLN A 288 -93.05 -88.86 -31.51
N ARG A 289 -92.77 -88.55 -32.79
CA ARG A 289 -92.97 -89.46 -33.93
C ARG A 289 -91.79 -90.40 -34.21
N ILE A 290 -90.61 -90.12 -33.66
CA ILE A 290 -89.38 -90.92 -33.86
C ILE A 290 -89.37 -92.16 -32.96
N ASN A 291 -90.18 -92.19 -31.89
CA ASN A 291 -90.30 -93.31 -30.95
C ASN A 291 -91.01 -94.57 -31.51
N GLN A 292 -91.16 -94.69 -32.84
CA GLN A 292 -91.65 -95.88 -33.54
C GLN A 292 -90.80 -96.22 -34.76
N ASN A 293 -89.54 -96.63 -34.56
CA ASN A 293 -88.97 -97.78 -35.31
C ASN A 293 -87.61 -98.25 -34.80
N SER A 294 -87.31 -99.52 -35.09
CA SER A 294 -86.06 -100.20 -34.76
C SER A 294 -84.94 -99.93 -35.79
N GLU A 295 -84.53 -98.67 -35.96
CA GLU A 295 -83.30 -98.29 -36.68
C GLU A 295 -82.27 -97.57 -35.80
N GLY A 296 -82.54 -97.44 -34.49
CA GLY A 296 -81.75 -96.61 -33.57
C GLY A 296 -80.28 -97.01 -33.33
N ILE A 297 -79.79 -98.13 -33.87
CA ILE A 297 -78.38 -98.55 -33.70
C ILE A 297 -77.44 -97.82 -34.69
N HIS A 298 -77.87 -97.58 -35.93
CA HIS A 298 -77.07 -96.78 -36.86
C HIS A 298 -77.03 -95.31 -36.40
N ASP A 299 -78.18 -94.79 -35.97
CA ASP A 299 -78.27 -93.48 -35.33
C ASP A 299 -77.43 -93.38 -34.05
N LEU A 300 -77.35 -94.42 -33.21
CA LEU A 300 -76.46 -94.40 -32.04
C LEU A 300 -74.98 -94.30 -32.44
N VAL A 301 -74.54 -95.01 -33.48
CA VAL A 301 -73.15 -94.93 -33.96
C VAL A 301 -72.84 -93.56 -34.56
N LEU A 302 -73.78 -92.98 -35.32
CA LEU A 302 -73.67 -91.61 -35.82
C LEU A 302 -73.70 -90.58 -34.68
N GLN A 303 -74.49 -90.80 -33.63
CA GLN A 303 -74.49 -89.97 -32.42
C GLN A 303 -73.18 -90.08 -31.64
N VAL A 304 -72.60 -91.28 -31.49
CA VAL A 304 -71.29 -91.46 -30.84
C VAL A 304 -70.17 -90.80 -31.65
N MET A 305 -70.20 -90.90 -32.98
CA MET A 305 -69.21 -90.22 -33.83
C MET A 305 -69.43 -88.70 -33.87
N GLY A 306 -70.68 -88.23 -33.75
CA GLY A 306 -71.00 -86.81 -33.54
C GLY A 306 -70.53 -86.30 -32.16
N LEU A 307 -70.66 -87.11 -31.11
CA LEU A 307 -70.14 -86.80 -29.77
C LEU A 307 -68.61 -86.81 -29.75
N GLN A 308 -67.95 -87.70 -30.51
CA GLN A 308 -66.49 -87.67 -30.67
C GLN A 308 -66.04 -86.38 -31.35
N LEU A 309 -66.67 -85.98 -32.46
CA LEU A 309 -66.38 -84.71 -33.13
C LEU A 309 -66.66 -83.49 -32.22
N GLN A 310 -67.68 -83.56 -31.36
CA GLN A 310 -67.90 -82.52 -30.35
C GLN A 310 -66.82 -82.52 -29.26
N LEU A 311 -66.32 -83.68 -28.84
CA LEU A 311 -65.22 -83.79 -27.89
C LEU A 311 -63.92 -83.24 -28.48
N ASP A 312 -63.61 -83.57 -29.73
CA ASP A 312 -62.43 -83.07 -30.46
C ASP A 312 -62.52 -81.54 -30.64
N ASN A 313 -63.70 -81.01 -30.96
CA ASN A 313 -63.94 -79.57 -31.06
C ASN A 313 -63.87 -78.85 -29.69
N VAL A 314 -64.27 -79.51 -28.61
CA VAL A 314 -64.08 -79.00 -27.23
C VAL A 314 -62.60 -79.05 -26.84
N SER A 315 -61.85 -80.08 -27.24
CA SER A 315 -60.40 -80.15 -27.02
C SER A 315 -59.68 -79.01 -27.74
N SER A 316 -59.96 -78.80 -29.04
CA SER A 316 -59.40 -77.68 -29.80
C SER A 316 -59.74 -76.33 -29.18
N PHE A 317 -60.96 -76.15 -28.65
CA PHE A 317 -61.34 -74.91 -27.96
C PHE A 317 -60.63 -74.73 -26.60
N LEU A 318 -60.31 -75.82 -25.91
CA LEU A 318 -59.52 -75.79 -24.67
C LEU A 318 -58.05 -75.43 -24.97
N ASP A 319 -57.47 -76.00 -26.03
CA ASP A 319 -56.12 -75.67 -26.49
C ASP A 319 -56.04 -74.19 -26.92
N ASP A 320 -56.96 -73.71 -27.76
CA ASP A 320 -57.10 -72.29 -28.13
C ASP A 320 -57.25 -71.38 -26.89
N HIS A 321 -57.98 -71.84 -25.87
CA HIS A 321 -58.17 -71.07 -24.63
C HIS A 321 -56.90 -71.05 -23.76
N GLU A 322 -56.14 -72.15 -23.72
CA GLU A 322 -54.86 -72.23 -23.03
C GLU A 322 -53.81 -71.31 -23.69
N GLU A 323 -53.73 -71.27 -25.02
CA GLU A 323 -52.86 -70.31 -25.74
C GLU A 323 -53.25 -68.85 -25.43
N ASN A 324 -54.54 -68.51 -25.54
CA ASN A 324 -55.04 -67.17 -25.21
C ASN A 324 -54.76 -66.77 -23.74
N MET A 325 -54.82 -67.71 -22.81
CA MET A 325 -54.47 -67.47 -21.40
C MET A 325 -52.96 -67.24 -21.20
N HIS A 326 -52.11 -67.95 -21.94
CA HIS A 326 -50.66 -67.71 -21.93
C HIS A 326 -50.30 -66.35 -22.52
N ASP A 327 -50.90 -65.96 -23.65
CA ASP A 327 -50.70 -64.64 -24.26
C ASP A 327 -51.18 -63.50 -23.35
N LEU A 328 -52.34 -63.65 -22.69
CA LEU A 328 -52.82 -62.68 -21.71
C LEU A 328 -51.85 -62.54 -20.51
N GLN A 329 -51.31 -63.65 -20.00
CA GLN A 329 -50.30 -63.62 -18.94
C GLN A 329 -48.99 -62.97 -19.41
N TYR A 330 -48.54 -63.27 -20.64
CA TYR A 330 -47.35 -62.68 -21.24
C TYR A 330 -47.50 -61.16 -21.37
N HIS A 331 -48.59 -60.67 -21.97
CA HIS A 331 -48.86 -59.25 -22.12
C HIS A 331 -49.02 -58.53 -20.77
N THR A 332 -49.64 -59.17 -19.78
CA THR A 332 -49.76 -58.64 -18.42
C THR A 332 -48.38 -58.45 -17.77
N ARG A 333 -47.51 -59.47 -17.82
CA ARG A 333 -46.14 -59.38 -17.28
C ARG A 333 -45.29 -58.37 -18.05
N TYR A 334 -45.40 -58.33 -19.37
CA TYR A 334 -44.70 -57.36 -20.20
C TYR A 334 -45.08 -55.92 -19.85
N ALA A 335 -46.38 -55.64 -19.70
CA ALA A 335 -46.88 -54.33 -19.27
C ALA A 335 -46.38 -53.97 -17.87
N GLN A 336 -46.47 -54.89 -16.90
CA GLN A 336 -45.98 -54.70 -15.53
C GLN A 336 -44.48 -54.36 -15.48
N ASN A 337 -43.63 -55.16 -16.13
CA ASN A 337 -42.20 -54.92 -16.19
C ASN A 337 -41.87 -53.56 -16.84
N ARG A 338 -42.58 -53.20 -17.91
CA ARG A 338 -42.39 -51.93 -18.61
C ARG A 338 -42.91 -50.72 -17.83
N THR A 339 -43.90 -50.88 -16.96
CA THR A 339 -44.26 -49.85 -15.99
C THR A 339 -43.22 -49.73 -14.89
N MET A 340 -42.68 -50.84 -14.39
CA MET A 340 -41.63 -50.85 -13.35
C MET A 340 -40.37 -50.11 -13.82
N GLU A 341 -39.85 -50.45 -15.00
CA GLU A 341 -38.69 -49.79 -15.64
C GLU A 341 -38.88 -48.27 -15.75
N ARG A 342 -40.10 -47.81 -16.07
CA ARG A 342 -40.44 -46.38 -16.14
C ARG A 342 -40.49 -45.72 -14.77
N PHE A 343 -40.97 -46.40 -13.74
CA PHE A 343 -40.97 -45.89 -12.37
C PHE A 343 -39.55 -45.80 -11.81
N GLU A 344 -38.71 -46.83 -11.97
CA GLU A 344 -37.29 -46.79 -11.57
C GLU A 344 -36.54 -45.64 -12.28
N THR A 345 -36.80 -45.44 -13.57
CA THR A 345 -36.22 -44.31 -14.33
C THR A 345 -36.70 -42.95 -13.81
N LEU A 346 -37.97 -42.84 -13.40
CA LEU A 346 -38.53 -41.61 -12.83
C LEU A 346 -37.97 -41.33 -11.42
N GLU A 347 -37.88 -42.36 -10.58
CA GLU A 347 -37.32 -42.29 -9.23
C GLU A 347 -35.85 -41.88 -9.26
N GLY A 348 -35.03 -42.48 -10.14
CA GLY A 348 -33.64 -42.07 -10.36
C GLY A 348 -33.51 -40.60 -10.81
N ARG A 349 -34.45 -40.10 -11.63
CA ARG A 349 -34.50 -38.68 -12.00
C ARG A 349 -34.91 -37.79 -10.82
N MET A 350 -35.89 -38.20 -10.01
CA MET A 350 -36.31 -37.46 -8.83
C MET A 350 -35.18 -37.36 -7.80
N ALA A 351 -34.44 -38.44 -7.56
CA ALA A 351 -33.26 -38.44 -6.72
C ALA A 351 -32.14 -37.51 -7.24
N SER A 352 -31.92 -37.45 -8.57
CA SER A 352 -30.99 -36.47 -9.17
C SER A 352 -31.45 -35.04 -8.88
N HIS A 353 -32.73 -34.74 -9.10
CA HIS A 353 -33.27 -33.39 -8.85
C HIS A 353 -33.22 -33.03 -7.35
N GLU A 354 -33.41 -33.98 -6.44
CA GLU A 354 -33.23 -33.77 -5.00
C GLU A 354 -31.78 -33.41 -4.65
N ILE A 355 -30.78 -34.09 -5.24
CA ILE A 355 -29.37 -33.75 -5.06
C ILE A 355 -29.05 -32.35 -5.63
N GLU A 356 -29.59 -32.02 -6.80
CA GLU A 356 -29.45 -30.70 -7.41
C GLU A 356 -30.08 -29.59 -6.55
N ILE A 357 -31.29 -29.79 -6.04
CA ILE A 357 -31.99 -28.86 -5.13
C ILE A 357 -31.20 -28.66 -3.84
N ASN A 358 -30.70 -29.74 -3.22
CA ASN A 358 -29.87 -29.66 -2.03
C ASN A 358 -28.56 -28.89 -2.30
N THR A 359 -27.94 -29.09 -3.47
CA THR A 359 -26.75 -28.34 -3.88
C THR A 359 -27.05 -26.85 -4.04
N ILE A 360 -28.17 -26.50 -4.72
CA ILE A 360 -28.64 -25.12 -4.84
C ILE A 360 -28.89 -24.49 -3.45
N PHE A 361 -29.52 -25.23 -2.53
CA PHE A 361 -29.75 -24.76 -1.16
C PHE A 361 -28.43 -24.49 -0.41
N THR A 362 -27.43 -25.36 -0.54
CA THR A 362 -26.10 -25.11 0.07
C THR A 362 -25.41 -23.88 -0.52
N ASN A 363 -25.56 -23.62 -1.83
CA ASN A 363 -25.02 -22.43 -2.47
C ASN A 363 -25.73 -21.15 -2.01
N ILE A 364 -27.06 -21.17 -1.88
CA ILE A 364 -27.86 -20.05 -1.33
C ILE A 364 -27.46 -19.76 0.12
N ASN A 365 -27.27 -20.79 0.94
CA ASN A 365 -26.80 -20.61 2.31
C ASN A 365 -25.36 -20.04 2.36
N ALA A 366 -24.48 -20.45 1.45
CA ALA A 366 -23.14 -19.88 1.35
C ALA A 366 -23.15 -18.39 0.94
N THR A 367 -24.02 -17.99 0.00
CA THR A 367 -24.17 -16.58 -0.39
C THR A 367 -24.81 -15.74 0.70
N ASP A 368 -25.80 -16.24 1.44
CA ASP A 368 -26.39 -15.53 2.58
C ASP A 368 -25.34 -15.26 3.69
N ASN A 369 -24.53 -16.25 4.03
CA ASN A 369 -23.42 -16.08 4.97
C ASN A 369 -22.38 -15.05 4.47
N HIS A 370 -22.11 -15.02 3.16
CA HIS A 370 -21.22 -14.03 2.57
C HIS A 370 -21.81 -12.61 2.65
N VAL A 371 -23.09 -12.43 2.32
CA VAL A 371 -23.80 -11.15 2.41
C VAL A 371 -23.86 -10.66 3.86
N HIS A 372 -24.12 -11.53 4.84
CA HIS A 372 -24.05 -11.19 6.26
C HIS A 372 -22.65 -10.70 6.68
N SER A 373 -21.58 -11.34 6.16
CA SER A 373 -20.20 -10.89 6.41
C SER A 373 -19.91 -9.52 5.77
N MET A 374 -20.41 -9.27 4.55
CA MET A 374 -20.29 -7.97 3.88
C MET A 374 -21.05 -6.86 4.63
N LEU A 375 -22.26 -7.13 5.11
CA LEU A 375 -23.05 -6.20 5.92
C LEU A 375 -22.31 -5.83 7.21
N LYS A 376 -21.73 -6.82 7.90
CA LYS A 376 -20.90 -6.57 9.09
C LYS A 376 -19.69 -5.69 8.78
N TYR A 377 -18.99 -5.96 7.68
CA TYR A 377 -17.85 -5.13 7.25
C TYR A 377 -18.27 -3.69 6.92
N LEU A 378 -19.43 -3.50 6.27
CA LEU A 378 -19.99 -2.16 6.02
C LEU A 378 -20.32 -1.42 7.32
N ASP A 379 -20.82 -2.11 8.35
CA ASP A 379 -21.06 -1.52 9.67
C ASP A 379 -19.74 -1.15 10.39
N ASP A 380 -18.71 -1.99 10.33
CA ASP A 380 -17.38 -1.68 10.87
C ASP A 380 -16.75 -0.46 10.17
N VAL A 381 -16.86 -0.37 8.84
CA VAL A 381 -16.44 0.81 8.06
C VAL A 381 -17.25 2.05 8.43
N ARG A 382 -18.59 1.93 8.54
CA ARG A 382 -19.47 3.03 8.97
C ARG A 382 -19.08 3.55 10.35
N LEU A 383 -18.82 2.67 11.30
CA LEU A 383 -18.41 3.03 12.66
C LEU A 383 -17.05 3.75 12.65
N SER A 384 -16.08 3.19 11.91
CA SER A 384 -14.74 3.77 11.74
C SER A 384 -14.79 5.17 11.11
N CYS A 385 -15.54 5.36 10.04
CA CYS A 385 -15.76 6.68 9.42
C CYS A 385 -16.45 7.65 10.38
N THR A 386 -17.46 7.21 11.13
CA THR A 386 -18.18 8.07 12.10
C THR A 386 -17.25 8.54 13.21
N LEU A 387 -16.39 7.65 13.73
CA LEU A 387 -15.38 7.98 14.73
C LEU A 387 -14.33 8.94 14.16
N GLY A 388 -13.82 8.68 12.95
CA GLY A 388 -12.85 9.53 12.26
C GLY A 388 -13.38 10.95 11.96
N PHE A 389 -14.65 11.08 11.60
CA PHE A 389 -15.28 12.40 11.47
C PHE A 389 -15.39 13.13 12.81
N HIS A 390 -15.64 12.42 13.92
CA HIS A 390 -15.68 13.03 15.24
C HIS A 390 -14.30 13.54 15.66
N THR A 391 -13.25 12.73 15.50
CA THR A 391 -11.87 13.16 15.81
C THR A 391 -11.42 14.33 14.93
N HIS A 392 -11.73 14.34 13.64
CA HIS A 392 -11.40 15.47 12.76
C HIS A 392 -12.21 16.74 13.10
N ALA A 393 -13.45 16.61 13.61
CA ALA A 393 -14.22 17.75 14.10
C ALA A 393 -13.61 18.34 15.39
N GLU A 394 -13.11 17.51 16.29
CA GLU A 394 -12.36 17.96 17.47
C GLU A 394 -11.03 18.63 17.08
N GLU A 395 -10.25 18.03 16.17
CA GLU A 395 -9.01 18.62 15.64
C GLU A 395 -9.26 20.01 15.03
N LEU A 396 -10.30 20.15 14.20
CA LEU A 396 -10.71 21.42 13.61
C LEU A 396 -11.14 22.45 14.67
N TYR A 397 -11.83 22.02 15.73
CA TYR A 397 -12.21 22.89 16.85
C TYR A 397 -10.96 23.43 17.59
N TYR A 398 -10.00 22.57 17.92
CA TYR A 398 -8.74 22.98 18.56
C TYR A 398 -7.87 23.85 17.65
N LEU A 399 -7.83 23.56 16.34
CA LEU A 399 -7.14 24.38 15.35
C LEU A 399 -7.75 25.79 15.29
N ASN A 400 -9.07 25.89 15.14
CA ASN A 400 -9.77 27.17 15.08
C ASN A 400 -9.54 28.01 16.35
N LYS A 401 -9.55 27.36 17.52
CA LYS A 401 -9.22 28.01 18.80
C LYS A 401 -7.77 28.51 18.84
N SER A 402 -6.82 27.73 18.32
CA SER A 402 -5.40 28.12 18.23
C SER A 402 -5.17 29.28 17.27
N VAL A 403 -5.84 29.27 16.10
CA VAL A 403 -5.83 30.37 15.12
C VAL A 403 -6.43 31.64 15.72
N SER A 404 -7.53 31.53 16.48
CA SER A 404 -8.13 32.68 17.17
C SER A 404 -7.17 33.31 18.19
N VAL A 405 -6.44 32.51 18.97
CA VAL A 405 -5.39 33.01 19.87
C VAL A 405 -4.27 33.69 19.06
N MET A 406 -3.79 33.06 17.99
CA MET A 406 -2.76 33.64 17.09
C MET A 406 -3.18 34.98 16.48
N LEU A 407 -4.44 35.14 16.10
CA LEU A 407 -4.96 36.42 15.60
C LEU A 407 -4.90 37.49 16.69
N SER A 408 -5.36 37.17 17.90
CA SER A 408 -5.32 38.12 19.03
C SER A 408 -3.91 38.56 19.41
N THR A 409 -2.91 37.66 19.37
CA THR A 409 -1.50 38.02 19.63
C THR A 409 -0.89 38.80 18.47
N THR A 410 -1.29 38.52 17.23
CA THR A 410 -0.87 39.28 16.04
C THR A 410 -1.40 40.72 16.09
N ASP A 411 -2.64 40.92 16.53
CA ASP A 411 -3.23 42.25 16.68
C ASP A 411 -2.54 43.06 17.79
N LEU A 412 -2.24 42.43 18.93
CA LEU A 412 -1.44 43.02 20.01
C LEU A 412 -0.02 43.41 19.54
N LEU A 413 0.63 42.55 18.76
CA LEU A 413 1.94 42.84 18.15
C LEU A 413 1.87 44.03 17.18
N ARG A 414 0.79 44.13 16.38
CA ARG A 414 0.57 45.25 15.45
C ARG A 414 0.39 46.57 16.21
N GLU A 415 -0.36 46.55 17.31
CA GLU A 415 -0.53 47.71 18.20
C GLU A 415 0.82 48.15 18.79
N ARG A 416 1.61 47.22 19.35
CA ARG A 416 2.96 47.49 19.86
C ARG A 416 3.90 48.06 18.80
N PHE A 417 3.88 47.53 17.58
CA PHE A 417 4.68 48.05 16.47
C PHE A 417 4.25 49.46 16.05
N SER A 418 2.96 49.77 16.09
CA SER A 418 2.46 51.12 15.77
C SER A 418 2.94 52.17 16.78
N LEU A 419 2.95 51.82 18.07
CA LEU A 419 3.53 52.66 19.14
C LEU A 419 5.04 52.85 18.98
N LEU A 420 5.78 51.78 18.69
CA LEU A 420 7.23 51.87 18.48
C LEU A 420 7.57 52.76 17.27
N ARG A 421 6.81 52.62 16.18
CA ARG A 421 6.94 53.46 14.98
C ARG A 421 6.67 54.93 15.28
N ALA A 422 5.56 55.25 15.97
CA ALA A 422 5.24 56.62 16.34
C ALA A 422 6.32 57.27 17.21
N ARG A 423 6.96 56.48 18.09
CA ARG A 423 8.10 56.95 18.91
C ARG A 423 9.36 57.20 18.06
N LEU A 424 9.68 56.28 17.15
CA LEU A 424 10.79 56.45 16.21
C LEU A 424 10.60 57.68 15.31
N ASP A 425 9.39 57.90 14.78
CA ASP A 425 9.07 59.06 13.95
C ASP A 425 9.24 60.38 14.74
N PHE A 426 8.90 60.39 16.04
CA PHE A 426 9.14 61.53 16.96
C PHE A 426 10.63 61.75 17.24
N ASP A 427 11.39 60.69 17.51
CA ASP A 427 12.83 60.77 17.76
C ASP A 427 13.61 61.24 16.52
N ILE A 428 13.18 60.82 15.31
CA ILE A 428 13.70 61.32 14.02
C ILE A 428 13.39 62.82 13.85
N GLN A 429 12.19 63.28 14.21
CA GLN A 429 11.86 64.71 14.17
C GLN A 429 12.74 65.52 15.12
N ASN A 430 12.97 65.05 16.34
CA ASN A 430 13.87 65.70 17.30
C ASN A 430 15.31 65.74 16.78
N LEU A 431 15.82 64.65 16.21
CA LEU A 431 17.17 64.60 15.65
C LEU A 431 17.32 65.53 14.44
N SER A 432 16.29 65.62 13.59
CA SER A 432 16.24 66.56 12.45
C SER A 432 16.25 68.02 12.91
N MET A 433 15.52 68.35 13.98
CA MET A 433 15.55 69.67 14.62
C MET A 433 16.96 70.00 15.15
N VAL A 434 17.59 69.08 15.89
CA VAL A 434 18.97 69.24 16.38
C VAL A 434 19.98 69.40 15.23
N MET A 435 19.78 68.70 14.10
CA MET A 435 20.63 68.85 12.92
C MET A 435 20.50 70.24 12.26
N GLU A 436 19.30 70.82 12.17
CA GLU A 436 19.14 72.18 11.64
C GLU A 436 19.69 73.25 12.61
N GLU A 437 19.54 73.07 13.93
CA GLU A 437 20.20 73.94 14.93
C GLU A 437 21.74 73.86 14.83
N MET A 438 22.30 72.65 14.75
CA MET A 438 23.74 72.43 14.57
C MET A 438 24.26 73.07 13.28
N LYS A 439 23.48 72.99 12.20
CA LYS A 439 23.77 73.61 10.91
C LYS A 439 23.67 75.13 10.94
N ALA A 440 22.73 75.71 11.70
CA ALA A 440 22.66 77.14 11.95
C ALA A 440 23.91 77.64 12.71
N VAL A 441 24.33 76.90 13.74
CA VAL A 441 25.58 77.15 14.48
C VAL A 441 26.82 77.04 13.59
N ASP A 442 26.90 76.02 12.72
CA ASP A 442 28.04 75.83 11.81
C ASP A 442 28.12 76.93 10.74
N VAL A 443 26.97 77.37 10.20
CA VAL A 443 26.90 78.55 9.31
C VAL A 443 27.34 79.83 10.04
N GLN A 444 26.96 80.00 11.30
CA GLN A 444 27.37 81.14 12.13
C GLN A 444 28.89 81.11 12.40
N HIS A 445 29.46 79.97 12.76
CA HIS A 445 30.91 79.79 12.89
C HIS A 445 31.65 80.02 11.56
N GLY A 446 31.12 79.52 10.44
CA GLY A 446 31.66 79.77 9.11
C GLY A 446 31.71 81.26 8.75
N ALA A 447 30.67 82.02 9.09
CA ALA A 447 30.64 83.48 8.90
C ALA A 447 31.66 84.21 9.80
N ILE A 448 31.84 83.77 11.05
CA ILE A 448 32.88 84.29 11.96
C ILE A 448 34.28 84.01 11.39
N LEU A 449 34.54 82.79 10.93
CA LEU A 449 35.82 82.39 10.32
C LEU A 449 36.11 83.17 9.03
N GLN A 450 35.11 83.47 8.20
CA GLN A 450 35.27 84.34 7.03
C GLN A 450 35.65 85.78 7.40
N ASN A 451 35.09 86.33 8.47
CA ASN A 451 35.49 87.66 8.97
C ASN A 451 36.91 87.69 9.55
N VAL A 452 37.37 86.59 10.16
CA VAL A 452 38.74 86.46 10.71
C VAL A 452 39.80 86.22 9.61
N THR A 453 39.44 85.65 8.46
CA THR A 453 40.39 85.27 7.39
C THR A 453 40.72 86.39 6.38
N ILE A 454 40.40 87.65 6.68
CA ILE A 454 40.68 88.80 5.79
C ILE A 454 42.19 89.10 5.62
N LEU A 455 43.09 88.49 6.42
CA LEU A 455 44.54 88.49 6.17
C LEU A 455 44.98 87.39 5.18
N ARG A 456 44.57 87.60 3.93
CA ARG A 456 45.10 87.09 2.64
C ARG A 456 46.29 86.10 2.70
N GLY A 457 45.98 84.80 2.70
CA GLY A 457 46.89 83.74 2.24
C GLY A 457 46.72 83.44 0.74
N ILE A 458 47.81 83.16 0.02
CA ILE A 458 47.79 82.83 -1.41
C ILE A 458 47.21 81.40 -1.60
N PRO A 459 46.32 81.14 -2.58
CA PRO A 459 45.82 79.78 -2.82
C PRO A 459 46.95 78.77 -3.09
N GLY A 460 46.97 77.68 -2.33
CA GLY A 460 47.91 76.58 -2.52
C GLY A 460 47.70 75.88 -3.88
N PRO A 461 48.76 75.32 -4.49
CA PRO A 461 48.65 74.66 -5.79
C PRO A 461 47.72 73.43 -5.71
N PRO A 462 47.00 73.08 -6.80
CA PRO A 462 46.11 71.92 -6.81
C PRO A 462 46.85 70.63 -6.45
N GLY A 463 46.29 69.88 -5.49
CA GLY A 463 46.84 68.58 -5.10
C GLY A 463 46.90 67.60 -6.28
N PRO A 464 47.90 66.69 -6.32
CA PRO A 464 48.07 65.76 -7.43
C PRO A 464 46.83 64.90 -7.62
N ARG A 465 46.42 64.73 -8.88
CA ARG A 465 45.23 63.96 -9.27
C ARG A 465 45.40 62.52 -8.79
N GLY A 466 44.52 62.08 -7.87
CA GLY A 466 44.57 60.72 -7.31
C GLY A 466 44.62 59.65 -8.39
N LEU A 467 45.43 58.61 -8.17
CA LEU A 467 45.57 57.49 -9.09
C LEU A 467 44.20 56.88 -9.37
N LYS A 468 43.88 56.71 -10.66
CA LYS A 468 42.65 56.07 -11.10
C LYS A 468 42.68 54.62 -10.60
N GLY A 469 41.76 54.27 -9.69
CA GLY A 469 41.66 52.92 -9.16
C GLY A 469 41.55 51.89 -10.29
N ASP A 470 42.30 50.79 -10.15
CA ASP A 470 42.34 49.73 -11.15
C ASP A 470 40.94 49.17 -11.41
N VAL A 471 40.65 48.90 -12.67
CA VAL A 471 39.38 48.29 -13.08
C VAL A 471 39.33 46.88 -12.49
N GLY A 472 38.40 46.66 -11.56
CA GLY A 472 38.19 45.37 -10.91
C GLY A 472 38.08 44.25 -11.95
N ALA A 473 38.87 43.18 -11.75
CA ALA A 473 38.96 42.10 -12.71
C ALA A 473 37.58 41.52 -13.05
N LYS A 474 37.25 41.50 -14.34
CA LYS A 474 36.00 40.94 -14.84
C LYS A 474 35.93 39.47 -14.43
N GLY A 475 34.94 39.12 -13.59
CA GLY A 475 34.79 37.76 -13.07
C GLY A 475 34.78 36.71 -14.20
N PRO A 476 35.36 35.53 -13.97
CA PRO A 476 35.45 34.50 -15.01
C PRO A 476 34.05 34.12 -15.52
N TYR A 477 33.93 33.94 -16.83
CA TYR A 477 32.70 33.43 -17.43
C TYR A 477 32.33 32.10 -16.77
N GLY A 478 31.08 31.99 -16.31
CA GLY A 478 30.54 30.75 -15.77
C GLY A 478 30.73 29.61 -16.78
N SER A 479 31.40 28.54 -16.35
CA SER A 479 31.62 27.36 -17.19
C SER A 479 30.26 26.77 -17.59
N ARG A 480 30.10 26.54 -18.89
CA ARG A 480 28.93 25.84 -19.44
C ARG A 480 28.86 24.47 -18.77
N GLY A 481 27.76 24.20 -18.05
CA GLY A 481 27.57 22.92 -17.37
C GLY A 481 27.75 21.74 -18.34
N PRO A 482 28.36 20.63 -17.91
CA PRO A 482 28.57 19.48 -18.77
C PRO A 482 27.23 18.99 -19.32
N LYS A 483 27.23 18.65 -20.62
CA LYS A 483 26.09 18.01 -21.27
C LYS A 483 25.82 16.69 -20.55
N GLY A 484 24.61 16.51 -20.03
CA GLY A 484 24.27 15.33 -19.23
C GLY A 484 24.60 14.03 -19.96
N ASP A 485 25.26 13.12 -19.25
CA ASP A 485 25.65 11.82 -19.81
C ASP A 485 24.41 11.03 -20.22
N ASN A 486 24.55 10.32 -21.34
CA ASN A 486 23.47 9.50 -21.88
C ASN A 486 23.23 8.32 -20.94
N GLY A 487 22.00 8.18 -20.43
CA GLY A 487 21.67 7.18 -19.42
C GLY A 487 22.06 5.77 -19.87
N THR A 488 22.95 5.12 -19.11
CA THR A 488 23.36 3.75 -19.41
C THR A 488 22.17 2.80 -19.24
N MET A 489 21.96 1.96 -20.25
CA MET A 489 20.94 0.91 -20.22
C MET A 489 21.19 0.00 -19.01
N GLY A 490 20.17 -0.17 -18.16
CA GLY A 490 20.30 -0.96 -16.94
C GLY A 490 20.73 -2.40 -17.25
N PRO A 491 21.59 -3.03 -16.42
CA PRO A 491 22.01 -4.40 -16.66
C PRO A 491 20.80 -5.34 -16.66
N PRO A 492 20.79 -6.41 -17.49
CA PRO A 492 19.76 -7.43 -17.44
C PRO A 492 19.60 -7.98 -16.02
N GLY A 493 18.36 -8.14 -15.56
CA GLY A 493 18.07 -8.70 -14.25
C GLY A 493 18.71 -10.09 -14.10
N PRO A 494 19.22 -10.44 -12.90
CA PRO A 494 19.87 -11.73 -12.70
C PRO A 494 18.92 -12.88 -13.02
N GLN A 495 19.45 -13.91 -13.69
CA GLN A 495 18.73 -15.15 -13.95
C GLN A 495 18.20 -15.71 -12.62
N GLY A 496 16.89 -15.93 -12.54
CA GLY A 496 16.26 -16.49 -11.34
C GLY A 496 16.91 -17.82 -10.95
N PRO A 497 17.08 -18.09 -9.64
CA PRO A 497 17.78 -19.29 -9.19
C PRO A 497 17.08 -20.55 -9.71
N GLN A 498 17.87 -21.46 -10.27
CA GLN A 498 17.41 -22.78 -10.66
C GLN A 498 16.76 -23.46 -9.46
N GLY A 499 15.49 -23.85 -9.59
CA GLY A 499 14.76 -24.53 -8.53
C GLY A 499 15.52 -25.77 -8.05
N GLN A 500 15.68 -25.88 -6.72
CA GLN A 500 16.37 -27.04 -6.14
C GLN A 500 15.65 -28.33 -6.54
N PRO A 501 16.37 -29.40 -6.91
CA PRO A 501 15.76 -30.71 -7.09
C PRO A 501 14.99 -31.11 -5.83
N GLY A 502 13.73 -31.53 -6.01
CA GLY A 502 12.90 -31.97 -4.90
C GLY A 502 13.59 -33.10 -4.12
N LYS A 503 13.52 -33.05 -2.78
CA LYS A 503 14.15 -34.05 -1.91
C LYS A 503 13.67 -35.45 -2.28
N THR A 504 14.61 -36.36 -2.53
CA THR A 504 14.33 -37.79 -2.72
C THR A 504 13.52 -38.30 -1.54
N GLY A 505 12.37 -38.93 -1.81
CA GLY A 505 11.57 -39.57 -0.76
C GLY A 505 12.36 -40.67 -0.05
N PRO A 506 12.04 -40.97 1.23
CA PRO A 506 12.74 -42.02 1.98
C PRO A 506 12.61 -43.37 1.29
N ALA A 507 13.68 -44.16 1.32
CA ALA A 507 13.70 -45.48 0.71
C ALA A 507 12.69 -46.41 1.39
N GLY A 508 11.85 -47.07 0.59
CA GLY A 508 10.99 -48.15 1.08
C GLY A 508 11.83 -49.33 1.56
N GLU A 509 11.49 -49.87 2.74
CA GLU A 509 12.22 -51.01 3.30
C GLU A 509 12.02 -52.30 2.50
N ARG A 510 13.00 -53.20 2.64
CA ARG A 510 13.22 -54.36 1.78
C ARG A 510 12.39 -55.58 2.20
N GLY A 511 11.50 -56.04 1.32
CA GLY A 511 11.02 -57.43 1.35
C GLY A 511 12.12 -58.41 0.89
N PRO A 512 12.38 -59.54 1.58
CA PRO A 512 13.51 -60.42 1.28
C PRO A 512 13.23 -61.50 0.22
N SER A 513 14.19 -61.64 -0.70
CA SER A 513 14.70 -62.87 -1.34
C SER A 513 13.77 -63.95 -1.93
N GLY A 514 13.90 -64.13 -3.24
CA GLY A 514 13.74 -65.42 -3.94
C GLY A 514 14.85 -65.62 -4.99
N LEU A 515 15.80 -66.53 -4.73
CA LEU A 515 16.80 -67.04 -5.69
C LEU A 515 16.16 -68.24 -6.46
N LYS A 516 16.62 -68.77 -7.60
CA LYS A 516 17.88 -68.69 -8.38
C LYS A 516 17.60 -69.16 -9.83
N GLY A 517 18.34 -68.68 -10.84
CA GLY A 517 18.28 -69.24 -12.20
C GLY A 517 19.29 -68.63 -13.19
N PHE A 518 20.42 -69.30 -13.39
CA PHE A 518 21.48 -69.01 -14.38
C PHE A 518 21.78 -70.32 -15.16
N PRO A 519 22.52 -70.33 -16.29
CA PRO A 519 22.87 -69.25 -17.24
C PRO A 519 22.67 -69.64 -18.74
N GLY A 520 22.92 -68.70 -19.67
CA GLY A 520 23.10 -68.96 -21.11
C GLY A 520 24.26 -68.13 -21.69
N LEU A 521 25.11 -68.71 -22.54
CA LEU A 521 26.48 -68.22 -22.83
C LEU A 521 26.62 -67.20 -23.98
N LYS A 522 27.33 -66.10 -23.69
CA LYS A 522 28.49 -65.52 -24.42
C LYS A 522 28.54 -65.59 -25.96
N GLY A 523 28.45 -64.41 -26.60
CA GLY A 523 29.03 -64.08 -27.92
C GLY A 523 29.91 -62.81 -27.82
N SER A 524 30.92 -62.64 -28.69
CA SER A 524 32.10 -61.80 -28.40
C SER A 524 32.25 -60.48 -29.16
N LYS A 525 32.59 -59.42 -28.40
CA LYS A 525 33.54 -58.31 -28.66
C LYS A 525 33.90 -57.93 -30.12
N GLY A 526 33.56 -56.70 -30.50
CA GLY A 526 34.21 -55.88 -31.54
C GLY A 526 34.60 -54.51 -30.95
N SER A 527 35.62 -53.83 -31.49
CA SER A 527 36.39 -52.78 -30.79
C SER A 527 36.18 -51.32 -31.24
N PHE A 528 36.62 -50.41 -30.37
CA PHE A 528 36.74 -48.94 -30.48
C PHE A 528 37.02 -48.32 -31.86
N GLY A 529 36.43 -47.13 -32.07
CA GLY A 529 36.95 -46.04 -32.90
C GLY A 529 36.69 -44.69 -32.19
N SER A 530 37.66 -43.76 -32.22
CA SER A 530 37.69 -42.55 -31.37
C SER A 530 37.25 -41.26 -32.09
N ALA A 531 37.14 -40.19 -31.29
CA ALA A 531 36.55 -38.88 -31.59
C ALA A 531 37.03 -38.14 -32.87
N GLY A 532 36.15 -37.28 -33.40
CA GLY A 532 36.44 -36.19 -34.34
C GLY A 532 35.72 -34.89 -33.92
N LEU A 533 36.37 -33.74 -34.11
CA LEU A 533 35.93 -32.44 -33.57
C LEU A 533 35.16 -31.55 -34.57
N LYS A 534 34.13 -30.88 -34.03
CA LYS A 534 33.69 -29.48 -34.26
C LYS A 534 33.98 -28.81 -35.62
N GLY A 535 32.91 -28.40 -36.31
CA GLY A 535 32.92 -27.36 -37.35
C GLY A 535 31.71 -26.42 -37.24
N GLN A 536 31.93 -25.11 -37.40
CA GLN A 536 30.92 -24.04 -37.56
C GLN A 536 30.88 -23.63 -39.08
N PRO A 537 30.16 -22.57 -39.52
CA PRO A 537 28.70 -22.32 -39.44
C PRO A 537 28.07 -21.87 -40.80
N GLY A 538 26.72 -21.81 -40.85
CA GLY A 538 25.93 -21.04 -41.85
C GLY A 538 25.66 -21.73 -43.20
N PRO A 539 24.85 -21.14 -44.11
CA PRO A 539 24.06 -19.90 -44.02
C PRO A 539 22.52 -20.16 -44.13
N LYS A 540 21.73 -19.13 -44.51
CA LYS A 540 20.26 -19.18 -44.70
C LYS A 540 19.89 -19.16 -46.19
N GLY A 541 18.87 -19.96 -46.57
CA GLY A 541 18.24 -20.05 -47.92
C GLY A 541 17.91 -21.53 -48.22
N ASP A 542 16.86 -21.92 -48.95
CA ASP A 542 15.72 -21.21 -49.56
C ASP A 542 14.48 -22.15 -49.65
N MET A 543 13.38 -21.71 -50.26
CA MET A 543 12.12 -22.47 -50.38
C MET A 543 12.15 -23.61 -51.41
N GLY A 544 11.54 -24.76 -51.04
CA GLY A 544 10.85 -25.69 -51.95
C GLY A 544 11.72 -26.68 -52.74
N PRO A 545 11.31 -27.96 -52.79
CA PRO A 545 10.52 -28.37 -53.96
C PRO A 545 9.36 -29.35 -53.68
N GLN A 546 8.65 -29.65 -54.77
CA GLN A 546 7.43 -30.46 -54.91
C GLN A 546 7.52 -31.89 -54.34
N GLY A 547 6.42 -32.39 -53.77
CA GLY A 547 6.35 -33.71 -53.14
C GLY A 547 6.24 -34.88 -54.13
N PRO A 548 6.90 -36.03 -53.86
CA PRO A 548 6.78 -37.25 -54.66
C PRO A 548 5.65 -38.21 -54.21
N GLU A 549 5.40 -39.19 -55.08
CA GLU A 549 4.24 -40.07 -55.18
C GLU A 549 4.14 -41.17 -54.10
N GLY A 550 2.93 -41.67 -53.83
CA GLY A 550 2.64 -42.60 -52.72
C GLY A 550 2.83 -44.10 -53.05
N PRO A 551 3.45 -44.91 -52.17
CA PRO A 551 3.64 -46.35 -52.39
C PRO A 551 2.41 -47.24 -52.02
N PRO A 552 2.35 -48.50 -52.48
CA PRO A 552 1.13 -49.32 -52.53
C PRO A 552 0.73 -50.01 -51.20
N GLY A 553 -0.51 -50.50 -51.12
CA GLY A 553 -1.09 -51.09 -49.90
C GLY A 553 -1.27 -52.62 -49.85
N SER A 554 -1.77 -53.09 -48.69
CA SER A 554 -2.10 -54.48 -48.29
C SER A 554 -0.88 -55.34 -47.84
N PRO A 555 -1.02 -56.31 -46.91
CA PRO A 555 -2.10 -57.31 -46.79
C PRO A 555 -3.01 -57.17 -45.56
N GLY A 556 -4.17 -57.88 -45.57
CA GLY A 556 -5.16 -57.87 -44.49
C GLY A 556 -4.89 -58.86 -43.34
N PRO A 557 -5.52 -58.66 -42.16
CA PRO A 557 -5.28 -59.48 -40.96
C PRO A 557 -5.96 -60.86 -41.00
N PRO A 558 -5.36 -61.91 -40.38
CA PRO A 558 -6.00 -63.20 -40.18
C PRO A 558 -7.27 -63.13 -39.29
N GLY A 559 -8.22 -64.03 -39.54
CA GLY A 559 -9.50 -64.11 -38.82
C GLY A 559 -9.41 -64.58 -37.36
N PRO A 560 -10.48 -64.35 -36.56
CA PRO A 560 -10.43 -64.50 -35.10
C PRO A 560 -10.52 -65.97 -34.63
N GLN A 561 -9.76 -66.31 -33.58
CA GLN A 561 -9.90 -67.56 -32.84
C GLN A 561 -10.85 -67.38 -31.65
N GLY A 562 -11.74 -68.35 -31.42
CA GLY A 562 -12.82 -68.27 -30.42
C GLY A 562 -12.36 -68.30 -28.95
N LYS A 563 -13.18 -67.71 -28.07
CA LYS A 563 -12.95 -67.60 -26.62
C LYS A 563 -13.24 -68.91 -25.88
N PRO A 564 -12.42 -69.28 -24.88
CA PRO A 564 -12.93 -69.94 -23.68
C PRO A 564 -12.44 -69.31 -22.36
N GLY A 565 -13.28 -69.35 -21.32
CA GLY A 565 -12.87 -69.26 -19.92
C GLY A 565 -12.70 -67.85 -19.32
N ILE A 566 -13.61 -67.47 -18.43
CA ILE A 566 -13.45 -66.27 -17.57
C ILE A 566 -12.58 -66.66 -16.36
N ALA A 567 -11.42 -66.02 -16.21
CA ALA A 567 -10.68 -65.96 -14.96
C ALA A 567 -10.83 -64.56 -14.35
N GLY A 568 -11.07 -64.47 -13.05
CA GLY A 568 -11.33 -63.20 -12.36
C GLY A 568 -10.15 -62.24 -12.48
N LYS A 569 -10.41 -61.02 -12.96
CA LYS A 569 -9.37 -59.98 -13.05
C LYS A 569 -9.11 -59.38 -11.66
N THR A 570 -7.88 -59.54 -11.17
CA THR A 570 -7.31 -58.65 -10.16
C THR A 570 -7.46 -57.20 -10.64
N GLY A 571 -7.89 -56.29 -9.76
CA GLY A 571 -8.14 -54.89 -10.11
C GLY A 571 -6.92 -54.24 -10.75
N SER A 572 -7.11 -53.59 -11.90
CA SER A 572 -6.09 -52.76 -12.53
C SER A 572 -5.72 -51.58 -11.63
N PRO A 573 -4.43 -51.26 -11.43
CA PRO A 573 -4.03 -49.98 -10.86
C PRO A 573 -4.71 -48.84 -11.63
N GLY A 574 -5.23 -47.85 -10.90
CA GLY A 574 -5.93 -46.71 -11.52
C GLY A 574 -5.04 -46.01 -12.55
N GLN A 575 -5.62 -45.62 -13.69
CA GLN A 575 -4.90 -44.80 -14.66
C GLN A 575 -4.44 -43.50 -14.00
N VAL A 576 -3.17 -43.16 -14.19
CA VAL A 576 -2.67 -41.81 -13.91
C VAL A 576 -3.48 -40.84 -14.77
N GLY A 577 -4.15 -39.87 -14.14
CA GLY A 577 -4.95 -38.88 -14.85
C GLY A 577 -4.10 -38.13 -15.89
N PRO A 578 -4.71 -37.68 -17.00
CA PRO A 578 -3.97 -36.96 -18.03
C PRO A 578 -3.31 -35.72 -17.43
N MET A 579 -2.03 -35.50 -17.79
CA MET A 579 -1.31 -34.29 -17.41
C MET A 579 -2.07 -33.08 -17.95
N GLY A 580 -2.41 -32.13 -17.06
CA GLY A 580 -3.18 -30.95 -17.42
C GLY A 580 -2.53 -30.16 -18.55
N PRO A 581 -3.31 -29.47 -19.40
CA PRO A 581 -2.77 -28.74 -20.53
C PRO A 581 -1.74 -27.70 -20.06
N LYS A 582 -0.64 -27.62 -20.81
CA LYS A 582 0.38 -26.60 -20.57
C LYS A 582 -0.27 -25.21 -20.72
N GLY A 583 -0.22 -24.41 -19.66
CA GLY A 583 -0.79 -23.06 -19.65
C GLY A 583 -0.31 -22.22 -20.84
N GLU A 584 -1.23 -21.47 -21.43
CA GLU A 584 -0.96 -20.66 -22.61
C GLU A 584 0.11 -19.59 -22.32
N PRO A 585 0.95 -19.22 -23.31
CA PRO A 585 1.87 -18.10 -23.16
C PRO A 585 1.10 -16.82 -22.83
N GLY A 586 1.53 -16.09 -21.80
CA GLY A 586 0.91 -14.82 -21.42
C GLY A 586 0.85 -13.85 -22.60
N ILE A 587 -0.32 -13.26 -22.83
CA ILE A 587 -0.60 -12.37 -23.95
C ILE A 587 0.37 -11.18 -23.89
N GLN A 588 1.05 -10.89 -25.00
CA GLN A 588 1.94 -9.74 -25.09
C GLN A 588 1.13 -8.45 -24.89
N GLY A 589 1.54 -7.62 -23.91
CA GLY A 589 0.88 -6.36 -23.63
C GLY A 589 0.86 -5.44 -24.88
N PRO A 590 -0.21 -4.66 -25.09
CA PRO A 590 -0.34 -3.81 -26.27
C PRO A 590 0.81 -2.78 -26.34
N PRO A 591 1.26 -2.40 -27.55
CA PRO A 591 2.22 -1.31 -27.71
C PRO A 591 1.74 -0.03 -27.03
N GLY A 592 2.65 0.67 -26.35
CA GLY A 592 2.35 1.97 -25.75
C GLY A 592 1.86 2.97 -26.81
N LEU A 593 0.83 3.75 -26.47
CA LEU A 593 0.25 4.73 -27.39
C LEU A 593 1.30 5.76 -27.85
N PRO A 594 1.29 6.19 -29.12
CA PRO A 594 2.13 7.29 -29.59
C PRO A 594 1.93 8.54 -28.73
N GLY A 595 3.03 9.21 -28.39
CA GLY A 595 2.97 10.49 -27.68
C GLY A 595 2.20 11.54 -28.50
N PRO A 596 1.47 12.48 -27.85
CA PRO A 596 0.68 13.48 -28.54
C PRO A 596 1.59 14.38 -29.41
N PRO A 597 1.10 14.85 -30.59
CA PRO A 597 1.84 15.80 -31.42
C PRO A 597 2.25 17.05 -30.63
N GLY A 598 3.49 17.48 -30.82
CA GLY A 598 3.98 18.74 -30.23
C GLY A 598 3.15 19.93 -30.71
N LEU A 599 2.86 20.87 -29.81
CA LEU A 599 2.10 22.08 -30.12
C LEU A 599 2.76 22.87 -31.27
N PRO A 600 1.98 23.37 -32.26
CA PRO A 600 2.50 24.26 -33.29
C PRO A 600 3.18 25.49 -32.68
N GLY A 601 4.38 25.81 -33.15
CA GLY A 601 5.09 27.02 -32.71
C GLY A 601 4.36 28.27 -33.21
N ASN A 602 3.92 29.13 -32.28
CA ASN A 602 3.38 30.44 -32.63
C ASN A 602 4.45 31.28 -33.33
N GLN A 603 4.25 31.52 -34.62
CA GLN A 603 4.86 32.65 -35.31
C GLN A 603 3.97 33.88 -35.09
N SER A 604 4.40 34.79 -34.21
CA SER A 604 3.83 36.15 -34.19
C SER A 604 4.42 36.97 -35.33
N PRO A 605 3.60 37.58 -36.20
CA PRO A 605 3.93 38.86 -36.80
C PRO A 605 3.55 39.99 -35.84
N TYR A 606 4.35 41.06 -35.85
CA TYR A 606 4.30 42.27 -35.01
C TYR A 606 4.91 42.13 -33.60
#